data_AF-A0A9D0ZRZ1-F1
#
_entry.id   AF-A0A9D0ZRZ1-F1
#
_cell.length_a   1.000
_cell.length_b   1.000
_cell.length_c   1.000
_cell.angle_alpha   90.00
_cell.angle_beta   90.00
_cell.angle_gamma   90.00
#
_symmetry.space_group_name_H-M   'P 1'
#
loop_
_entity.id
_entity.type
_entity.pdbx_description
1 polymer ?
#
loop_
_entity_poly.entity_id
_entity_poly.type
_entity_poly.pdbx_seq_one_letter_code
_entity_poly.pdbx_strand_id
1 'polypeptide(L)'
;MNNEQVGAYIRLLCYQHQFGHLSKQQVFSVTQDETVLSKFKLDENGLYFNKRMDLEIEKKQKYSESRAKNRSKSTEVENNISKTYEKDMNNICNSYEKHMENENIYINNINNNNNLEEKRVIGEKETLKVASDGSLLSETTKKVIGKLNELAGTTFRYSSKTTRSKIQARLNEGYTLDDFIVVIENKVRDWKNTNMAKYLRPETLFGNKFESYLNQKSKEITPDWFGKKIERNEATDEEMKELEKKLNKI
;
A
#
# COMPACT_ATOMS: atom_id res chain seq x y z
N MET A 1 9.67 -1.70 32.10
CA MET A 1 10.69 -2.76 32.11
C MET A 1 12.05 -2.10 31.96
N ASN A 2 13.01 -2.44 32.82
CA ASN A 2 14.41 -2.04 32.65
C ASN A 2 15.06 -2.87 31.52
N ASN A 3 16.30 -2.52 31.12
CA ASN A 3 16.98 -3.22 30.01
C ASN A 3 17.18 -4.73 30.27
N GLU A 4 17.39 -5.12 31.53
CA GLU A 4 17.56 -6.52 31.92
C GLU A 4 16.26 -7.32 31.77
N GLN A 5 15.13 -6.76 32.22
CA GLN A 5 13.78 -7.31 32.04
C GLN A 5 13.41 -7.41 30.57
N VAL A 6 13.78 -6.43 29.74
CA VAL A 6 13.58 -6.49 28.29
C VAL A 6 14.40 -7.63 27.68
N GLY A 7 15.66 -7.79 28.10
CA GLY A 7 16.52 -8.89 27.66
C GLY A 7 15.96 -10.27 28.04
N ALA A 8 15.49 -10.43 29.29
CA ALA A 8 14.85 -11.65 29.76
C ALA A 8 13.55 -11.95 28.97
N TYR A 9 12.73 -10.93 28.73
CA TYR A 9 11.51 -11.05 27.92
C TYR A 9 11.80 -11.55 26.50
N ILE A 10 12.77 -10.92 25.81
CA ILE A 10 13.17 -11.32 24.46
C ILE A 10 13.72 -12.75 24.45
N ARG A 11 14.52 -13.13 25.45
CA ARG A 11 15.06 -14.49 25.57
C ARG A 11 13.96 -15.53 25.72
N LEU A 12 12.95 -15.26 26.54
CA LEU A 12 11.78 -16.14 26.70
C LEU A 12 10.97 -16.25 25.40
N LEU A 13 10.81 -15.15 24.65
CA LEU A 13 10.17 -15.18 23.34
C LEU A 13 10.92 -16.07 22.34
N CYS A 14 12.26 -16.00 22.32
CA CYS A 14 13.09 -16.87 21.51
C CYS A 14 12.97 -18.35 21.93
N TYR A 15 12.94 -18.61 23.24
CA TYR A 15 12.75 -19.96 23.77
C TYR A 15 11.38 -20.52 23.37
N GLN A 16 10.32 -19.72 23.46
CA GLN A 16 8.99 -20.14 23.05
C GLN A 16 8.94 -20.49 21.56
N HIS A 17 9.60 -19.70 20.71
CA HIS A 17 9.71 -20.00 19.29
C HIS A 17 10.43 -21.33 19.00
N GLN A 18 11.43 -21.69 19.81
CA GLN A 18 12.24 -22.90 19.60
C GLN A 18 11.62 -24.17 20.21
N PHE A 19 11.04 -24.06 21.41
CA PHE A 19 10.59 -25.21 22.20
C PHE A 19 9.06 -25.26 22.38
N GLY A 20 8.32 -24.25 21.93
CA GLY A 20 6.88 -24.12 22.18
C GLY A 20 6.60 -23.55 23.57
N HIS A 21 5.48 -23.95 24.18
CA HIS A 21 5.11 -23.45 25.51
C HIS A 21 6.13 -23.90 26.57
N LEU A 22 6.51 -22.97 27.45
CA LEU A 22 7.65 -23.12 28.35
C LEU A 22 7.25 -23.64 29.72
N SER A 23 8.00 -24.59 30.26
CA SER A 23 7.80 -25.05 31.63
C SER A 23 8.23 -23.97 32.64
N LYS A 24 7.67 -24.04 33.86
CA LYS A 24 8.06 -23.15 34.96
C LYS A 24 9.58 -23.15 35.19
N GLN A 25 10.21 -24.32 35.08
CA GLN A 25 11.67 -24.47 35.25
C GLN A 25 12.44 -23.72 34.16
N GLN A 26 12.01 -23.82 32.89
CA GLN A 26 12.64 -23.12 31.78
C GLN A 26 12.48 -21.60 31.92
N VAL A 27 11.32 -21.12 32.34
CA VAL A 27 11.09 -19.69 32.54
C VAL A 27 11.94 -19.15 33.69
N PHE A 28 11.94 -19.84 34.82
CA PHE A 28 12.68 -19.43 36.02
C PHE A 28 14.21 -19.50 35.85
N SER A 29 14.68 -20.31 34.90
CA SER A 29 16.09 -20.31 34.49
C SER A 29 16.53 -18.98 33.86
N VAL A 30 15.58 -18.21 33.30
CA VAL A 30 15.84 -16.93 32.63
C VAL A 30 15.52 -15.76 33.56
N THR A 31 14.36 -15.76 34.20
CA THR A 31 13.95 -14.69 35.12
C THR A 31 12.85 -15.16 36.07
N GLN A 32 12.83 -14.58 37.27
CA GLN A 32 11.74 -14.70 38.25
C GLN A 32 10.97 -13.38 38.40
N ASP A 33 11.26 -12.39 37.57
CA ASP A 33 10.63 -11.07 37.64
C ASP A 33 9.15 -11.14 37.26
N GLU A 34 8.30 -10.77 38.21
CA GLU A 34 6.85 -10.75 38.04
C GLU A 34 6.41 -9.86 36.87
N THR A 35 7.10 -8.75 36.63
CA THR A 35 6.80 -7.84 35.53
C THR A 35 6.93 -8.51 34.15
N VAL A 36 7.92 -9.38 33.97
CA VAL A 36 8.13 -10.13 32.73
C VAL A 36 7.13 -11.28 32.64
N LEU A 37 6.94 -12.00 33.75
CA LEU A 37 5.99 -13.11 33.83
C LEU A 37 4.55 -12.68 33.53
N SER A 38 4.15 -11.46 33.92
CA SER A 38 2.82 -10.90 33.63
C SER A 38 2.49 -10.83 32.13
N LYS A 39 3.50 -10.87 31.25
CA LYS A 39 3.34 -10.88 29.78
C LYS A 39 3.13 -12.27 29.20
N PHE A 40 3.22 -13.32 30.00
CA PHE A 40 2.97 -14.70 29.62
C PHE A 40 1.69 -15.20 30.29
N LYS A 41 0.98 -16.10 29.60
CA LYS A 41 -0.21 -16.78 30.10
C LYS A 41 0.12 -18.25 30.33
N LEU A 42 -0.62 -18.89 31.22
CA LEU A 42 -0.59 -20.33 31.39
C LEU A 42 -1.59 -20.97 30.44
N ASP A 43 -1.19 -22.07 29.80
CA ASP A 43 -2.09 -22.92 29.04
C ASP A 43 -2.82 -23.92 29.95
N GLU A 44 -3.61 -24.81 29.35
CA GLU A 44 -4.35 -25.86 30.04
C GLU A 44 -3.43 -26.86 30.77
N ASN A 45 -2.16 -26.96 30.37
CA ASN A 45 -1.16 -27.85 30.94
C ASN A 45 -0.25 -27.16 31.98
N GLY A 46 -0.49 -25.87 32.26
CA GLY A 46 0.34 -25.08 33.18
C GLY A 46 1.69 -24.66 32.60
N LEU A 47 1.83 -24.58 31.28
CA LEU A 47 3.00 -24.07 30.58
C LEU A 47 2.81 -22.60 30.21
N TYR A 48 3.89 -21.82 30.29
CA TYR A 48 3.93 -20.40 30.00
C TYR A 48 4.07 -20.15 28.50
N PHE A 49 3.22 -19.28 27.96
CA PHE A 49 3.30 -18.87 26.56
C PHE A 49 2.90 -17.40 26.39
N ASN A 50 3.50 -16.75 25.40
CA ASN A 50 3.08 -15.44 24.95
C ASN A 50 2.12 -15.60 23.76
N LYS A 51 0.87 -15.16 23.93
CA LYS A 51 -0.18 -15.28 22.90
C LYS A 51 0.19 -14.66 21.56
N ARG A 52 0.90 -13.52 21.56
CA ARG A 52 1.32 -12.86 20.31
C ARG A 52 2.34 -13.72 19.58
N MET A 53 3.29 -14.31 20.32
CA MET A 53 4.31 -15.17 19.72
C MET A 53 3.70 -16.43 19.08
N ASP A 54 2.71 -17.07 19.71
CA ASP A 54 2.05 -18.24 19.10
C ASP A 54 1.32 -17.92 17.81
N LEU A 55 0.58 -16.80 17.79
CA LEU A 55 -0.10 -16.33 16.57
C LEU A 55 0.91 -16.10 15.44
N GLU A 56 2.09 -15.56 15.74
CA GLU A 56 3.17 -15.36 14.76
C GLU A 56 3.78 -16.68 14.28
N ILE A 57 4.00 -17.65 15.18
CA ILE A 57 4.48 -18.99 14.81
C ILE A 57 3.48 -19.67 13.87
N GLU A 58 2.19 -19.65 14.20
CA GLU A 58 1.13 -20.26 13.39
C GLU A 58 1.03 -19.60 12.01
N LYS A 59 1.06 -18.26 11.94
CA LYS A 59 1.08 -17.51 10.68
C LYS A 59 2.26 -17.93 9.80
N LYS A 60 3.45 -18.07 10.39
CA LYS A 60 4.68 -18.49 9.67
C LYS A 60 4.64 -19.94 9.22
N GLN A 61 4.09 -20.85 10.04
CA GLN A 61 3.90 -22.25 9.66
C GLN A 61 2.97 -22.38 8.46
N LYS A 62 1.79 -21.72 8.50
CA LYS A 62 0.84 -21.68 7.37
C LYS A 62 1.46 -21.15 6.09
N TYR A 63 2.30 -20.11 6.18
CA TYR A 63 3.04 -19.60 5.03
C TYR A 63 4.00 -20.66 4.47
N SER A 64 4.82 -21.26 5.32
CA SER A 64 5.80 -22.27 4.91
C SER A 64 5.13 -23.46 4.23
N GLU A 65 4.04 -23.97 4.80
CA GLU A 65 3.25 -25.07 4.23
C GLU A 65 2.65 -24.73 2.86
N SER A 66 2.10 -23.52 2.71
CA SER A 66 1.59 -23.04 1.42
C SER A 66 2.70 -23.01 0.36
N ARG A 67 3.89 -22.50 0.71
CA ARG A 67 5.05 -22.45 -0.19
C ARG A 67 5.58 -23.85 -0.51
N ALA A 68 5.57 -24.78 0.45
CA ALA A 68 5.95 -26.17 0.22
C ALA A 68 4.99 -26.89 -0.74
N LYS A 69 3.67 -26.76 -0.55
CA LYS A 69 2.63 -27.34 -1.42
C LYS A 69 2.69 -26.82 -2.85
N ASN A 70 3.05 -25.55 -3.03
CA ASN A 70 3.25 -24.97 -4.36
C ASN A 70 4.49 -25.54 -5.07
N ARG A 71 5.53 -25.92 -4.32
CA ARG A 71 6.72 -26.58 -4.88
C ARG A 71 6.45 -28.02 -5.29
N SER A 72 5.70 -28.79 -4.49
CA SER A 72 5.39 -30.20 -4.80
C SER A 72 4.41 -30.36 -5.97
N LYS A 73 3.51 -29.39 -6.19
CA LYS A 73 2.61 -29.36 -7.36
C LYS A 73 3.33 -29.26 -8.71
N SER A 74 4.61 -28.90 -8.75
CA SER A 74 5.39 -28.85 -9.99
C SER A 74 5.95 -30.21 -10.42
N THR A 75 6.03 -31.19 -9.52
CA THR A 75 6.67 -32.49 -9.80
C THR A 75 5.70 -33.55 -10.34
N GLU A 76 4.38 -33.36 -10.19
CA GLU A 76 3.35 -34.30 -10.69
C GLU A 76 2.83 -33.98 -12.11
N VAL A 77 3.31 -32.92 -12.76
CA VAL A 77 2.80 -32.46 -14.05
C VAL A 77 3.78 -32.78 -15.17
N GLU A 78 3.89 -34.06 -15.52
CA GLU A 78 4.57 -34.44 -16.76
C GLU A 78 3.69 -34.38 -18.02
N ASN A 79 2.39 -34.04 -17.93
CA ASN A 79 1.49 -34.19 -19.09
C ASN A 79 0.39 -33.12 -19.29
N ASN A 80 0.60 -31.83 -19.03
CA ASN A 80 -0.36 -30.79 -19.50
C ASN A 80 0.26 -29.37 -19.58
N ILE A 81 0.82 -29.02 -20.74
CA ILE A 81 1.48 -27.72 -21.01
C ILE A 81 0.49 -26.55 -21.11
N SER A 82 -0.82 -26.79 -21.25
CA SER A 82 -1.82 -25.76 -21.57
C SER A 82 -2.56 -25.10 -20.39
N LYS A 83 -2.18 -25.40 -19.12
CA LYS A 83 -2.86 -24.90 -17.90
C LYS A 83 -1.99 -23.99 -17.01
N THR A 84 -0.87 -23.51 -17.52
CA THR A 84 0.16 -22.79 -16.75
C THR A 84 -0.14 -21.30 -16.55
N TYR A 85 -0.70 -20.62 -17.56
CA TYR A 85 -0.92 -19.16 -17.48
C TYR A 85 -2.05 -18.73 -16.53
N GLU A 86 -3.14 -19.50 -16.40
CA GLU A 86 -4.24 -19.21 -15.45
C GLU A 86 -3.86 -19.50 -14.00
N LYS A 87 -3.00 -20.50 -13.78
CA LYS A 87 -2.55 -20.94 -12.45
C LYS A 87 -1.52 -19.97 -11.86
N ASP A 88 -0.68 -19.36 -12.70
CA ASP A 88 0.30 -18.35 -12.28
C ASP A 88 -0.36 -17.03 -11.87
N MET A 89 -1.44 -16.61 -12.55
CA MET A 89 -2.23 -15.43 -12.17
C MET A 89 -2.93 -15.60 -10.80
N ASN A 90 -3.52 -16.78 -10.55
CA ASN A 90 -4.21 -17.06 -9.28
C ASN A 90 -3.25 -17.21 -8.08
N ASN A 91 -2.02 -17.68 -8.31
CA ASN A 91 -1.00 -17.75 -7.25
C ASN A 91 -0.40 -16.38 -6.89
N ILE A 92 -0.29 -15.45 -7.84
CA ILE A 92 0.17 -14.08 -7.57
C ILE A 92 -0.87 -13.31 -6.75
N CYS A 93 -2.16 -13.49 -7.04
CA CYS A 93 -3.25 -12.81 -6.31
C CYS A 93 -3.41 -13.33 -4.87
N ASN A 94 -3.33 -14.65 -4.66
CA ASN A 94 -3.47 -15.26 -3.32
C ASN A 94 -2.26 -15.06 -2.40
N SER A 95 -1.07 -14.79 -2.96
CA SER A 95 0.15 -14.54 -2.16
C SER A 95 0.19 -13.13 -1.54
N TYR A 96 -0.61 -12.19 -2.03
CA TYR A 96 -0.56 -10.78 -1.63
C TYR A 96 -1.39 -10.48 -0.38
N GLU A 97 -2.31 -11.37 0.02
CA GLU A 97 -3.39 -10.98 0.93
C GLU A 97 -3.09 -11.14 2.43
N LYS A 98 -2.00 -11.79 2.86
CA LYS A 98 -1.80 -12.10 4.30
C LYS A 98 -0.39 -12.00 4.89
N HIS A 99 0.64 -11.66 4.12
CA HIS A 99 2.04 -11.74 4.61
C HIS A 99 2.76 -10.40 4.83
N MET A 100 2.03 -9.27 4.82
CA MET A 100 2.58 -7.95 5.16
C MET A 100 1.81 -7.19 6.25
N GLU A 101 0.82 -7.79 6.89
CA GLU A 101 0.14 -7.14 8.01
C GLU A 101 0.95 -7.29 9.29
N ASN A 102 1.80 -6.30 9.53
CA ASN A 102 2.40 -6.04 10.82
C ASN A 102 1.27 -5.52 11.74
N GLU A 103 0.68 -6.38 12.57
CA GLU A 103 -0.38 -6.00 13.53
C GLU A 103 0.19 -5.10 14.64
N ASN A 104 0.20 -3.80 14.36
CA ASN A 104 -0.01 -2.73 15.33
C ASN A 104 -1.19 -1.88 14.84
N ILE A 105 -2.34 -2.52 14.62
CA ILE A 105 -3.59 -1.83 14.32
C ILE A 105 -4.51 -2.03 15.53
N TYR A 106 -4.88 -0.91 16.13
CA TYR A 106 -5.90 -0.77 17.16
C TYR A 106 -7.22 -1.34 16.64
N ILE A 107 -7.75 -2.34 17.33
CA ILE A 107 -9.06 -2.94 17.01
C ILE A 107 -10.14 -1.92 17.38
N ASN A 108 -10.67 -1.21 16.40
CA ASN A 108 -12.03 -0.69 16.50
C ASN A 108 -12.99 -1.77 16.01
N ASN A 109 -13.63 -2.43 16.97
CA ASN A 109 -14.80 -3.27 16.75
C ASN A 109 -15.90 -2.43 16.08
N ILE A 110 -16.24 -2.75 14.84
CA ILE A 110 -17.59 -2.53 14.33
C ILE A 110 -18.09 -3.87 13.81
N ASN A 111 -18.82 -4.55 14.70
CA ASN A 111 -19.89 -5.43 14.28
C ASN A 111 -20.91 -4.59 13.52
N ASN A 112 -21.38 -5.06 12.36
CA ASN A 112 -22.81 -5.13 12.08
C ASN A 112 -23.08 -5.97 10.83
N ASN A 113 -23.75 -7.10 11.07
CA ASN A 113 -24.46 -7.86 10.08
C ASN A 113 -25.82 -7.19 9.76
N ASN A 114 -26.28 -7.43 8.54
CA ASN A 114 -27.67 -7.46 8.06
C ASN A 114 -28.34 -6.15 7.58
N ASN A 115 -28.41 -6.02 6.25
CA ASN A 115 -29.61 -5.96 5.41
C ASN A 115 -30.75 -4.96 5.76
N LEU A 116 -31.05 -4.01 4.87
CA LEU A 116 -32.29 -3.88 4.05
C LEU A 116 -32.50 -2.46 3.51
N GLU A 117 -33.22 -2.40 2.40
CA GLU A 117 -33.42 -1.29 1.47
C GLU A 117 -34.01 -0.01 2.08
N GLU A 118 -33.66 1.13 1.47
CA GLU A 118 -34.70 2.14 1.18
C GLU A 118 -34.40 2.88 -0.13
N LYS A 119 -35.36 2.75 -1.06
CA LYS A 119 -35.45 3.39 -2.37
C LYS A 119 -35.61 4.91 -2.23
N ARG A 120 -34.96 5.67 -3.12
CA ARG A 120 -35.57 6.89 -3.68
C ARG A 120 -35.45 6.92 -5.20
N VAL A 121 -36.58 7.26 -5.80
CA VAL A 121 -37.00 7.06 -7.19
C VAL A 121 -36.79 8.35 -7.99
N ILE A 122 -36.09 8.20 -9.10
CA ILE A 122 -36.35 8.68 -10.48
C ILE A 122 -36.54 10.19 -10.74
N GLY A 123 -35.65 10.69 -11.61
CA GLY A 123 -35.98 11.61 -12.70
C GLY A 123 -35.41 11.08 -14.03
N GLU A 124 -36.22 10.35 -14.81
CA GLU A 124 -36.01 10.00 -16.23
C GLU A 124 -35.83 11.28 -17.09
N LYS A 125 -35.10 11.32 -18.21
CA LYS A 125 -35.19 10.56 -19.48
C LYS A 125 -33.83 10.75 -20.21
N GLU A 126 -33.30 9.87 -21.06
CA GLU A 126 -33.91 9.07 -22.11
C GLU A 126 -33.32 7.66 -22.18
N THR A 127 -34.19 6.67 -22.40
CA THR A 127 -33.84 5.26 -22.54
C THR A 127 -33.62 4.91 -24.01
N LEU A 128 -32.41 4.44 -24.33
CA LEU A 128 -32.15 3.64 -25.53
C LEU A 128 -31.87 2.19 -25.08
N LYS A 129 -32.64 1.25 -25.62
CA LYS A 129 -32.64 -0.17 -25.26
C LYS A 129 -31.36 -0.88 -25.75
N VAL A 130 -30.65 -1.46 -24.80
CA VAL A 130 -29.94 -2.76 -24.79
C VAL A 130 -29.31 -3.24 -26.11
N ALA A 131 -28.01 -2.98 -26.27
CA ALA A 131 -27.01 -3.90 -26.84
C ALA A 131 -25.58 -3.39 -26.55
N SER A 132 -24.71 -4.27 -26.02
CA SER A 132 -23.24 -4.13 -25.89
C SER A 132 -22.62 -3.49 -24.63
N ASP A 133 -22.80 -4.13 -23.48
CA ASP A 133 -22.01 -3.90 -22.25
C ASP A 133 -20.47 -3.94 -22.49
N GLY A 134 -20.00 -4.70 -23.49
CA GLY A 134 -18.59 -4.75 -23.88
C GLY A 134 -18.07 -3.59 -24.74
N SER A 135 -18.93 -2.84 -25.44
CA SER A 135 -18.49 -1.79 -26.39
C SER A 135 -18.11 -0.49 -25.68
N LEU A 136 -18.92 -0.08 -24.70
CA LEU A 136 -18.68 1.13 -23.91
C LEU A 136 -17.40 1.00 -23.08
N LEU A 137 -17.17 -0.16 -22.46
CA LEU A 137 -15.94 -0.44 -21.72
C LEU A 137 -14.69 -0.35 -22.61
N SER A 138 -14.79 -0.85 -23.85
CA SER A 138 -13.70 -0.79 -24.83
C SER A 138 -13.38 0.65 -25.21
N GLU A 139 -14.40 1.47 -25.43
CA GLU A 139 -14.24 2.87 -25.81
C GLU A 139 -13.70 3.74 -24.66
N THR A 140 -14.23 3.56 -23.44
CA THR A 140 -13.71 4.22 -22.24
C THR A 140 -12.25 3.85 -21.98
N THR A 141 -11.91 2.55 -22.10
CA THR A 141 -10.53 2.09 -21.92
C THR A 141 -9.57 2.69 -22.95
N LYS A 142 -9.99 2.82 -24.21
CA LYS A 142 -9.21 3.51 -25.24
C LYS A 142 -8.95 4.97 -24.88
N LYS A 143 -9.98 5.70 -24.44
CA LYS A 143 -9.86 7.11 -24.06
C LYS A 143 -8.90 7.31 -22.88
N VAL A 144 -9.07 6.54 -21.80
CA VAL A 144 -8.20 6.59 -20.61
C VAL A 144 -6.74 6.35 -20.98
N ILE A 145 -6.47 5.29 -21.75
CA ILE A 145 -5.09 4.93 -22.12
C ILE A 145 -4.51 5.86 -23.17
N GLY A 146 -5.33 6.37 -24.08
CA GLY A 146 -4.95 7.43 -25.01
C GLY A 146 -4.42 8.64 -24.24
N LYS A 147 -5.17 9.11 -23.23
CA LYS A 147 -4.75 10.27 -22.43
C LYS A 147 -3.49 10.02 -21.61
N LEU A 148 -3.35 8.83 -21.02
CA LEU A 148 -2.13 8.44 -20.32
C LEU A 148 -0.91 8.48 -21.26
N ASN A 149 -1.04 7.90 -22.45
CA ASN A 149 0.04 7.85 -23.44
C ASN A 149 0.43 9.24 -23.94
N GLU A 150 -0.55 10.09 -24.22
CA GLU A 150 -0.36 11.49 -24.62
C GLU A 150 0.42 12.28 -23.55
N LEU A 151 -0.01 12.20 -22.28
CA LEU A 151 0.55 13.01 -21.20
C LEU A 151 1.89 12.46 -20.67
N ALA A 152 2.02 11.14 -20.53
CA ALA A 152 3.21 10.49 -20.01
C ALA A 152 4.29 10.22 -21.08
N GLY A 153 3.96 10.35 -22.38
CA GLY A 153 4.87 10.01 -23.47
C GLY A 153 5.10 8.50 -23.61
N THR A 154 4.08 7.70 -23.30
CA THR A 154 4.16 6.23 -23.29
C THR A 154 3.36 5.61 -24.43
N THR A 155 3.56 4.32 -24.68
CA THR A 155 2.89 3.57 -25.77
C THR A 155 2.13 2.35 -25.25
N PHE A 156 1.39 2.51 -24.15
CA PHE A 156 0.60 1.43 -23.56
C PHE A 156 -0.55 1.01 -24.47
N ARG A 157 -0.81 -0.30 -24.51
CA ARG A 157 -1.90 -0.87 -25.30
C ARG A 157 -3.19 -0.92 -24.48
N TYR A 158 -4.24 -0.24 -24.94
CA TYR A 158 -5.58 -0.36 -24.37
C TYR A 158 -6.16 -1.78 -24.50
N SER A 159 -5.58 -2.60 -25.39
CA SER A 159 -6.00 -3.98 -25.60
C SER A 159 -5.47 -4.98 -24.55
N SER A 160 -4.64 -4.53 -23.61
CA SER A 160 -4.10 -5.39 -22.56
C SER A 160 -5.20 -5.84 -21.58
N LYS A 161 -5.28 -7.15 -21.31
CA LYS A 161 -6.24 -7.73 -20.35
C LYS A 161 -6.10 -7.12 -18.96
N THR A 162 -4.87 -6.91 -18.50
CA THR A 162 -4.60 -6.34 -17.17
C THR A 162 -5.07 -4.90 -17.07
N THR A 163 -4.84 -4.10 -18.12
CA THR A 163 -5.28 -2.70 -18.17
C THR A 163 -6.79 -2.57 -18.21
N ARG A 164 -7.46 -3.33 -19.07
CA ARG A 164 -8.94 -3.37 -19.13
C ARG A 164 -9.53 -3.79 -17.79
N SER A 165 -8.98 -4.83 -17.16
CA SER A 165 -9.47 -5.33 -15.88
C SER A 165 -9.39 -4.28 -14.77
N LYS A 166 -8.31 -3.50 -14.70
CA LYS A 166 -8.18 -2.42 -13.72
C LYS A 166 -9.18 -1.29 -13.95
N ILE A 167 -9.37 -0.88 -15.20
CA ILE A 167 -10.32 0.18 -15.55
C ILE A 167 -11.75 -0.30 -15.29
N GLN A 168 -12.09 -1.52 -15.69
CA GLN A 168 -13.39 -2.13 -15.44
C GLN A 168 -13.71 -2.23 -13.95
N ALA A 169 -12.75 -2.62 -13.12
CA ALA A 169 -12.95 -2.68 -11.67
C ALA A 169 -13.35 -1.31 -11.10
N ARG A 170 -12.68 -0.22 -11.52
CA ARG A 170 -13.01 1.14 -11.08
C ARG A 170 -14.34 1.66 -11.64
N LEU A 171 -14.68 1.31 -12.88
CA LEU A 171 -16.00 1.62 -13.42
C LEU A 171 -17.11 0.92 -12.63
N ASN A 172 -16.90 -0.33 -12.23
CA ASN A 172 -17.85 -1.08 -11.39
C ASN A 172 -17.96 -0.52 -9.96
N GLU A 173 -16.91 0.12 -9.45
CA GLU A 173 -16.93 0.85 -8.18
C GLU A 173 -17.68 2.20 -8.29
N GLY A 174 -18.03 2.65 -9.50
CA GLY A 174 -18.80 3.87 -9.73
C GLY A 174 -17.98 5.07 -10.20
N TYR A 175 -16.68 4.90 -10.47
CA TYR A 175 -15.84 5.99 -10.99
C TYR A 175 -16.13 6.29 -12.47
N THR A 176 -16.02 7.55 -12.85
CA THR A 176 -16.30 8.05 -14.21
C THR A 176 -15.02 8.20 -15.04
N LEU A 177 -15.16 8.37 -16.36
CA LEU A 177 -14.03 8.66 -17.25
C LEU A 177 -13.22 9.87 -16.79
N ASP A 178 -13.90 10.91 -16.31
CA ASP A 178 -13.27 12.16 -15.87
C ASP A 178 -12.38 11.93 -14.63
N ASP A 179 -12.79 11.05 -13.71
CA ASP A 179 -11.99 10.68 -12.55
C ASP A 179 -10.65 10.03 -12.96
N PHE A 180 -10.67 9.18 -13.99
CA PHE A 180 -9.42 8.60 -14.52
C PHE A 180 -8.51 9.68 -15.11
N ILE A 181 -9.08 10.65 -15.82
CA ILE A 181 -8.31 11.75 -16.41
C ILE A 181 -7.64 12.57 -15.31
N VAL A 182 -8.38 12.92 -14.24
CA VAL A 182 -7.84 13.67 -13.09
C VAL A 182 -6.69 12.91 -12.42
N VAL A 183 -6.83 11.60 -12.20
CA VAL A 183 -5.77 10.78 -11.61
C VAL A 183 -4.51 10.77 -12.49
N ILE A 184 -4.68 10.64 -13.81
CA ILE A 184 -3.56 10.70 -14.77
C ILE A 184 -2.88 12.06 -14.67
N GLU A 185 -3.64 13.15 -14.73
CA GLU A 185 -3.08 14.51 -14.68
C GLU A 185 -2.33 14.78 -13.38
N ASN A 186 -2.90 14.40 -12.23
CA ASN A 186 -2.27 14.55 -10.93
C ASN A 186 -0.93 13.81 -10.89
N LYS A 187 -0.89 12.54 -11.32
CA LYS A 187 0.33 11.73 -11.24
C LYS A 187 1.35 12.05 -12.30
N VAL A 188 0.94 12.40 -13.50
CA VAL A 188 1.88 12.87 -14.52
C VAL A 188 2.56 14.16 -14.05
N ARG A 189 1.80 15.11 -13.48
CA ARG A 189 2.35 16.35 -12.92
C ARG A 189 3.39 16.09 -11.84
N ASP A 190 3.10 15.16 -10.92
CA ASP A 190 4.00 14.85 -9.81
C ASP A 190 5.23 14.03 -10.23
N TRP A 191 5.04 13.06 -11.13
CA TRP A 191 6.03 11.99 -11.33
C TRP A 191 6.84 12.13 -12.61
N LYS A 192 6.33 12.78 -13.67
CA LYS A 192 6.95 12.80 -15.01
C LYS A 192 8.41 13.24 -15.02
N ASN A 193 8.79 14.21 -14.18
CA ASN A 193 10.14 14.76 -14.11
C ASN A 193 10.93 14.27 -12.89
N THR A 194 10.54 13.13 -12.31
CA THR A 194 11.19 12.57 -11.11
C THR A 194 11.56 11.11 -11.34
N ASN A 195 12.33 10.53 -10.41
CA ASN A 195 12.60 9.09 -10.38
C ASN A 195 11.33 8.22 -10.30
N MET A 196 10.16 8.81 -10.00
CA MET A 196 8.88 8.11 -9.95
C MET A 196 8.21 7.94 -11.31
N ALA A 197 8.70 8.57 -12.39
CA ALA A 197 8.12 8.48 -13.73
C ALA A 197 7.94 7.03 -14.21
N LYS A 198 8.85 6.12 -13.82
CA LYS A 198 8.77 4.68 -14.12
C LYS A 198 7.50 3.99 -13.60
N TYR A 199 6.78 4.62 -12.68
CA TYR A 199 5.54 4.11 -12.08
C TYR A 199 4.28 4.70 -12.73
N LEU A 200 4.39 5.52 -13.77
CA LEU A 200 3.26 5.99 -14.59
C LEU A 200 2.75 4.86 -15.51
N ARG A 201 2.16 3.83 -14.90
CA ARG A 201 1.64 2.64 -15.57
C ARG A 201 0.17 2.42 -15.20
N PRO A 202 -0.66 1.86 -16.09
CA PRO A 202 -2.07 1.59 -15.79
C PRO A 202 -2.28 0.76 -14.52
N GLU A 203 -1.43 -0.24 -14.29
CA GLU A 203 -1.51 -1.10 -13.09
C GLU A 203 -1.28 -0.33 -11.79
N THR A 204 -0.40 0.66 -11.81
CA THR A 204 -0.04 1.45 -10.62
C THR A 204 -1.04 2.59 -10.39
N LEU A 205 -1.48 3.25 -11.46
CA LEU A 205 -2.42 4.37 -11.39
C LEU A 205 -3.84 3.91 -11.03
N PHE A 206 -4.30 2.79 -11.59
CA PHE A 206 -5.67 2.28 -11.40
C PHE A 206 -5.74 1.13 -10.37
N GLY A 207 -4.67 0.97 -9.57
CA GLY A 207 -4.61 0.06 -8.43
C GLY A 207 -5.34 0.60 -7.21
N ASN A 208 -5.09 0.01 -6.03
CA ASN A 208 -5.87 0.28 -4.81
C ASN A 208 -5.72 1.71 -4.25
N LYS A 209 -4.79 2.50 -4.78
CA LYS A 209 -4.58 3.89 -4.38
C LYS A 209 -5.32 4.90 -5.28
N PHE A 210 -6.19 4.42 -6.17
CA PHE A 210 -6.91 5.26 -7.14
C PHE A 210 -7.64 6.43 -6.48
N GLU A 211 -8.48 6.14 -5.47
CA GLU A 211 -9.23 7.16 -4.73
C GLU A 211 -8.31 8.19 -4.05
N SER A 212 -7.20 7.71 -3.46
CA SER A 212 -6.20 8.60 -2.85
C SER A 212 -5.53 9.52 -3.87
N TYR A 213 -5.36 9.06 -5.11
CA TYR A 213 -4.78 9.87 -6.19
C TYR A 213 -5.78 10.86 -6.78
N LEU A 214 -7.07 10.49 -6.81
CA LEU A 214 -8.17 11.34 -7.22
C LEU A 214 -8.33 12.51 -6.24
N ASN A 215 -8.34 12.20 -4.95
CA ASN A 215 -8.52 13.15 -3.85
C ASN A 215 -7.24 13.88 -3.42
N GLN A 216 -6.17 13.82 -4.23
CA GLN A 216 -4.91 14.46 -3.86
C GLN A 216 -5.05 15.99 -3.93
N LYS A 217 -4.83 16.67 -2.79
CA LYS A 217 -4.76 18.14 -2.75
C LYS A 217 -3.61 18.62 -3.64
N SER A 218 -3.87 19.59 -4.53
CA SER A 218 -2.82 20.27 -5.27
C SER A 218 -1.80 20.85 -4.30
N LYS A 219 -0.54 20.48 -4.42
CA LYS A 219 0.53 21.24 -3.77
C LYS A 219 0.50 22.63 -4.39
N GLU A 220 0.03 23.63 -3.64
CA GLU A 220 0.34 25.01 -3.97
C GLU A 220 1.87 25.09 -4.00
N ILE A 221 2.42 25.37 -5.19
CA ILE A 221 3.84 25.62 -5.35
C ILE A 221 4.05 27.01 -4.74
N THR A 222 4.22 27.07 -3.42
CA THR A 222 4.88 28.22 -2.81
C THR A 222 6.38 27.96 -2.94
N PRO A 223 7.12 28.75 -3.71
CA PRO A 223 8.57 28.65 -3.75
C PRO A 223 9.14 28.75 -2.32
N ASP A 224 10.21 28.02 -2.01
CA ASP A 224 10.84 27.99 -0.66
C ASP A 224 11.30 29.37 -0.13
N TRP A 225 11.33 30.39 -1.01
CA TRP A 225 11.64 31.78 -0.66
C TRP A 225 10.39 32.61 -0.28
N PHE A 226 9.19 32.13 -0.60
CA PHE A 226 7.94 32.85 -0.35
C PHE A 226 7.60 32.79 1.16
N GLY A 227 7.93 33.87 1.88
CA GLY A 227 7.68 34.00 3.32
C GLY A 227 8.94 34.08 4.18
N LYS A 228 10.14 33.84 3.63
CA LYS A 228 11.39 34.20 4.33
C LYS A 228 11.55 35.72 4.25
N LYS A 229 11.52 36.38 5.41
CA LYS A 229 11.83 37.81 5.54
C LYS A 229 13.26 37.99 5.02
N ILE A 230 13.41 38.59 3.84
CA ILE A 230 14.71 38.98 3.33
C ILE A 230 15.19 40.07 4.28
N GLU A 231 16.08 39.73 5.20
CA GLU A 231 16.87 40.72 5.92
C GLU A 231 17.77 41.39 4.88
N ARG A 232 17.29 42.52 4.34
CA ARG A 232 18.14 43.43 3.60
C ARG A 232 19.14 43.95 4.62
N ASN A 233 20.36 43.41 4.57
CA ASN A 233 21.49 44.05 5.23
C ASN A 233 21.62 45.42 4.55
N GLU A 234 21.12 46.45 5.21
CA GLU A 234 21.36 47.83 4.80
C GLU A 234 22.87 48.03 4.88
N ALA A 235 23.49 48.33 3.73
CA ALA A 235 24.90 48.63 3.68
C ALA A 235 25.18 49.77 4.66
N THR A 236 26.16 49.59 5.52
CA THR A 236 26.52 50.63 6.49
C THR A 236 27.05 51.85 5.74
N ASP A 237 26.82 53.05 6.28
CA ASP A 237 27.28 54.31 5.65
C ASP A 237 28.80 54.28 5.35
N GLU A 238 29.57 53.51 6.10
CA GLU A 238 31.01 53.30 5.89
C GLU A 238 31.32 52.49 4.63
N GLU A 239 30.56 51.43 4.35
CA GLU A 239 30.73 50.58 3.16
C GLU A 239 30.35 51.34 1.88
N MET A 240 29.31 52.18 1.93
CA MET A 240 28.94 53.06 0.82
C MET A 240 30.01 54.11 0.53
N LYS A 241 30.58 54.70 1.58
CA LYS A 241 31.65 55.70 1.45
C LYS A 241 32.94 55.08 0.89
N GLU A 242 33.23 53.83 1.22
CA GLU A 242 34.38 53.11 0.66
C GLU A 242 34.17 52.75 -0.82
N LEU A 243 32.96 52.39 -1.22
CA LEU A 243 32.61 52.16 -2.63
C LEU A 243 32.70 53.45 -3.46
N GLU A 244 32.18 54.57 -2.96
CA GLU A 244 32.30 55.88 -3.63
C GLU A 244 33.77 56.30 -3.79
N LYS A 245 34.60 56.02 -2.78
CA LYS A 245 36.04 56.29 -2.84
C LYS A 245 36.78 55.41 -3.85
N LYS A 246 36.30 54.18 -4.09
CA LYS A 246 36.80 53.29 -5.15
C LYS A 246 36.32 53.72 -6.54
N LEU A 247 35.10 54.24 -6.65
CA LEU A 247 34.53 54.72 -7.91
C LEU A 247 35.20 56.01 -8.40
N ASN A 248 35.52 56.94 -7.48
CA ASN A 248 36.17 58.22 -7.80
C ASN A 248 37.69 58.13 -7.98
N LYS A 249 38.25 56.92 -8.11
CA LYS A 249 39.69 56.69 -8.31
C LYS A 249 40.02 56.08 -9.68
N ILE A 250 39.04 56.05 -10.58
CA ILE A 250 39.18 55.81 -12.03
C ILE A 250 38.94 57.15 -12.73
#